data_AF-A0A2J8S322-F1
#
_entry.id   AF-A0A2J8S322-F1
#
_cell.length_a   1.000
_cell.length_b   1.000
_cell.length_c   1.000
_cell.angle_alpha   90.00
_cell.angle_beta   90.00
_cell.angle_gamma   90.00
#
_symmetry.space_group_name_H-M   'P 1'
#
loop_
_entity.id
_entity.type
_entity.pdbx_description
1 polymer ?
#
loop_
_entity_poly.entity_id
_entity_poly.type
_entity_poly.pdbx_seq_one_letter_code
_entity_poly.pdbx_strand_id
1 'polypeptide(L)'
;MVAHDETGGLLPIKRTIRVLDVNNQSFREQEELTHIFGDLDSYIPLHEDLLTRIGEATKPDGTVEQIGHILVSWLPRLNAYRGYCSNQLAAKALLDQKKQDPRVQDFLQRCLESPFSRKLDLWSFLDIPRSRLVKYPLLLKEILKHTPKEHPDVQLLEDA
;
A
#
# COMPACT_ATOMS: atom_id res chain seq x y z
N MET A 1 2.81 11.18 1.51
CA MET A 1 2.94 10.76 0.10
C MET A 1 2.17 9.45 -0.14
N VAL A 2 0.89 9.42 0.22
CA VAL A 2 -0.11 8.62 -0.48
C VAL A 2 -0.80 9.66 -1.33
N ALA A 3 -0.75 9.52 -2.64
CA ALA A 3 -1.39 10.51 -3.47
C ALA A 3 -2.89 10.30 -3.43
N HIS A 4 -3.54 11.06 -2.55
CA HIS A 4 -4.99 11.18 -2.54
C HIS A 4 -5.43 11.83 -3.86
N ASP A 5 -6.52 11.33 -4.41
CA ASP A 5 -7.38 12.16 -5.25
C ASP A 5 -8.32 12.97 -4.34
N GLU A 6 -9.14 13.83 -4.94
CA GLU A 6 -10.05 14.73 -4.23
C GLU A 6 -11.14 14.00 -3.39
N THR A 7 -11.20 12.67 -3.48
CA THR A 7 -12.16 11.81 -2.75
C THR A 7 -11.52 10.90 -1.70
N GLY A 8 -10.20 10.98 -1.49
CA GLY A 8 -9.51 10.26 -0.41
C GLY A 8 -9.29 8.76 -0.66
N GLY A 9 -9.52 8.25 -1.87
CA GLY A 9 -9.39 6.82 -2.17
C GLY A 9 -7.95 6.33 -2.41
N LEU A 10 -7.67 5.07 -2.08
CA LEU A 10 -6.43 4.30 -2.37
C LEU A 10 -6.17 4.04 -3.87
N LEU A 11 -6.62 4.95 -4.73
CA LEU A 11 -6.66 4.85 -6.19
C LEU A 11 -5.33 4.56 -6.92
N PRO A 12 -4.13 4.94 -6.43
CA PRO A 12 -2.90 4.64 -7.16
C PRO A 12 -2.66 3.14 -7.35
N ILE A 13 -2.99 2.32 -6.36
CA ILE A 13 -2.82 0.85 -6.43
C ILE A 13 -3.90 0.24 -7.32
N LYS A 14 -5.17 0.63 -7.08
CA LYS A 14 -6.34 0.12 -7.79
C LYS A 14 -6.34 0.42 -9.28
N ARG A 15 -5.84 1.59 -9.70
CA ARG A 15 -5.72 1.96 -11.12
C ARG A 15 -4.53 1.29 -11.79
N THR A 16 -3.38 1.21 -11.12
CA THR A 16 -2.20 0.55 -11.70
C THR A 16 -2.44 -0.95 -11.90
N ILE A 17 -3.03 -1.65 -10.92
CA ILE A 17 -3.36 -3.09 -11.04
C ILE A 17 -4.39 -3.32 -12.14
N ARG A 18 -5.49 -2.55 -12.20
CA ARG A 18 -6.48 -2.69 -13.28
C ARG A 18 -5.92 -2.40 -14.67
N VAL A 19 -5.01 -1.42 -14.82
CA VAL A 19 -4.39 -1.13 -16.12
C VAL A 19 -3.44 -2.26 -16.55
N LEU A 20 -2.81 -2.95 -15.60
CA LEU A 20 -1.93 -4.09 -15.84
C LEU A 20 -2.71 -5.39 -16.10
N ASP A 21 -3.89 -5.54 -15.50
CA ASP A 21 -4.76 -6.71 -15.65
C ASP A 21 -5.61 -6.64 -16.94
N VAL A 22 -6.18 -5.48 -17.26
CA VAL A 22 -7.17 -5.34 -18.37
C VAL A 22 -6.54 -5.29 -19.77
N ASN A 23 -5.24 -4.96 -19.90
CA ASN A 23 -4.60 -4.79 -21.22
C ASN A 23 -3.63 -5.92 -21.62
N ASN A 24 -3.57 -7.00 -20.84
CA ASN A 24 -2.45 -7.94 -20.95
C ASN A 24 -2.66 -9.05 -21.99
N GLN A 25 -2.25 -8.79 -23.23
CA GLN A 25 -1.97 -9.83 -24.23
C GLN A 25 -0.49 -10.24 -24.26
N SER A 26 0.39 -9.59 -23.48
CA SER A 26 1.84 -9.77 -23.49
C SER A 26 2.37 -10.63 -22.33
N PHE A 27 1.75 -10.59 -21.14
CA PHE A 27 1.91 -11.63 -20.12
C PHE A 27 1.00 -12.81 -20.48
N ARG A 28 1.61 -13.91 -20.94
CA ARG A 28 0.88 -15.02 -21.59
C ARG A 28 0.20 -15.98 -20.62
N GLU A 29 0.53 -15.94 -19.34
CA GLU A 29 0.06 -16.91 -18.35
C GLU A 29 -0.43 -16.17 -17.08
N GLN A 30 -1.69 -16.38 -16.70
CA GLN A 30 -2.28 -15.85 -15.45
C GLN A 30 -1.41 -16.16 -14.22
N GLU A 31 -0.73 -17.30 -14.23
CA GLU A 31 0.18 -17.73 -13.17
C GLU A 31 1.36 -16.76 -12.97
N GLU A 32 1.93 -16.22 -14.05
CA GLU A 32 3.02 -15.24 -13.97
C GLU A 32 2.55 -13.90 -13.39
N LEU A 33 1.33 -13.49 -13.74
CA LEU A 33 0.70 -12.30 -13.17
C LEU A 33 0.43 -12.50 -11.68
N THR A 34 -0.16 -13.63 -11.28
CA THR A 34 -0.35 -13.96 -9.86
C THR A 34 0.99 -14.02 -9.13
N HIS A 35 2.05 -14.52 -9.76
CA HIS A 35 3.38 -14.57 -9.15
C HIS A 35 3.99 -13.18 -8.93
N ILE A 36 3.79 -12.24 -9.86
CA ILE A 36 4.35 -10.88 -9.76
C ILE A 36 3.51 -9.98 -8.85
N PHE A 37 2.19 -10.02 -9.01
CA PHE A 37 1.25 -9.10 -8.37
C PHE A 37 0.70 -9.65 -7.05
N GLY A 38 0.73 -10.96 -6.82
CA GLY A 38 0.07 -11.57 -5.68
C GLY A 38 -1.40 -11.17 -5.59
N ASP A 39 -1.89 -11.05 -4.35
CA ASP A 39 -3.24 -10.57 -4.06
C ASP A 39 -3.19 -9.20 -3.39
N LEU A 40 -2.77 -8.17 -4.15
CA LEU A 40 -2.71 -6.80 -3.66
C LEU A 40 -4.09 -6.21 -3.30
N ASP A 41 -5.15 -6.68 -3.97
CA ASP A 41 -6.52 -6.21 -3.74
C ASP A 41 -7.08 -6.71 -2.40
N SER A 42 -6.64 -7.87 -1.90
CA SER A 42 -7.04 -8.38 -0.58
C SER A 42 -6.72 -7.45 0.58
N TYR A 43 -5.77 -6.53 0.42
CA TYR A 43 -5.38 -5.61 1.48
C TYR A 43 -6.18 -4.31 1.50
N ILE A 44 -6.99 -4.04 0.47
CA ILE A 44 -7.80 -2.82 0.40
C ILE A 44 -8.78 -2.74 1.58
N PRO A 45 -9.59 -3.79 1.87
CA PRO A 45 -10.54 -3.74 2.99
C PRO A 45 -9.86 -3.55 4.35
N LEU A 46 -8.61 -4.03 4.49
CA LEU A 46 -7.82 -3.83 5.71
C LEU A 46 -7.53 -2.35 5.96
N HIS A 47 -7.19 -1.58 4.93
CA HIS A 47 -6.92 -0.14 5.06
C HIS A 47 -8.18 0.70 5.07
N GLU A 48 -9.24 0.30 4.37
CA GLU A 48 -10.55 0.93 4.46
C GLU A 48 -11.11 0.83 5.89
N ASP A 49 -10.95 -0.30 6.57
CA ASP A 49 -11.34 -0.46 7.98
C ASP A 49 -10.59 0.51 8.91
N LEU A 50 -9.30 0.79 8.67
CA LEU A 50 -8.58 1.82 9.46
C LEU A 50 -9.18 3.21 9.25
N LEU A 51 -9.46 3.56 7.99
CA LEU A 51 -10.06 4.85 7.65
C LEU A 51 -11.43 5.01 8.29
N THR A 52 -12.26 3.97 8.25
CA THR A 52 -13.58 3.94 8.90
C THR A 52 -13.44 4.19 10.41
N ARG A 53 -12.57 3.44 11.11
CA ARG A 53 -12.38 3.59 12.56
C ARG A 53 -11.87 4.98 12.96
N ILE A 54 -10.92 5.53 12.18
CA ILE A 54 -10.44 6.90 12.42
C ILE A 54 -11.56 7.92 12.16
N GLY A 55 -12.35 7.73 11.10
CA GLY A 55 -13.50 8.58 10.78
C GLY A 55 -14.55 8.58 11.89
N GLU A 56 -14.86 7.41 12.45
CA GLU A 56 -15.78 7.26 13.59
C GLU A 56 -15.25 7.88 14.88
N ALA A 57 -13.93 7.87 15.08
CA ALA A 57 -13.27 8.53 16.21
C ALA A 57 -13.07 10.04 16.00
N THR A 58 -13.35 10.56 14.80
CA THR A 58 -13.20 11.98 14.47
C THR A 58 -14.44 12.74 14.91
N LYS A 59 -14.24 13.76 15.75
CA LYS A 59 -15.31 14.64 16.24
C LYS A 59 -15.79 15.60 15.14
N PRO A 60 -16.96 16.26 15.30
CA PRO A 60 -17.47 17.24 14.34
C PRO A 60 -16.52 18.41 14.05
N ASP A 61 -15.60 18.72 14.97
CA ASP A 61 -14.56 19.75 14.81
C ASP A 61 -13.32 19.26 14.04
N GLY A 62 -13.31 17.99 13.60
CA GLY A 62 -12.22 17.37 12.87
C GLY A 62 -11.10 16.81 13.74
N THR A 63 -11.23 16.87 15.08
CA THR A 63 -10.21 16.35 16.00
C THR A 63 -10.43 14.87 16.34
N VAL A 64 -9.34 14.14 16.58
CA VAL A 64 -9.36 12.78 17.11
C VAL A 64 -8.78 12.83 18.52
N GLU A 65 -9.56 12.41 19.51
CA GLU A 65 -9.13 12.47 20.92
C GLU A 65 -8.18 11.33 21.26
N GLN A 66 -8.47 10.10 20.81
CA GLN A 66 -7.63 8.93 21.06
C GLN A 66 -7.55 8.05 19.82
N ILE A 67 -6.34 7.61 19.45
CA ILE A 67 -6.07 6.74 18.31
C ILE A 67 -5.31 5.47 18.69
N GLY A 68 -4.69 5.43 19.87
CA GLY A 68 -3.82 4.33 20.29
C GLY A 68 -4.54 2.98 20.28
N HIS A 69 -5.74 2.91 20.86
CA HIS A 69 -6.55 1.67 20.89
C HIS A 69 -6.91 1.15 19.49
N ILE A 70 -7.14 2.05 18.52
CA ILE A 70 -7.38 1.70 17.12
C ILE A 70 -6.12 1.05 16.54
N LEU A 71 -4.96 1.67 16.75
CA LEU A 71 -3.68 1.19 16.21
C LEU A 71 -3.24 -0.14 16.83
N VAL A 72 -3.34 -0.31 18.15
CA VAL A 72 -3.02 -1.55 18.87
C VAL A 72 -3.84 -2.73 18.31
N SER A 73 -5.13 -2.53 18.04
CA SER A 73 -5.98 -3.59 17.48
C SER A 73 -5.78 -3.80 15.97
N TRP A 74 -5.43 -2.76 15.23
CA TRP A 74 -5.35 -2.81 13.76
C TRP A 74 -3.98 -3.26 13.24
N LEU A 75 -2.87 -2.79 13.80
CA LEU A 75 -1.51 -3.06 13.32
C LEU A 75 -1.16 -4.56 13.22
N PRO A 76 -1.56 -5.44 14.16
CA PRO A 76 -1.30 -6.88 14.04
C PRO A 76 -1.87 -7.51 12.75
N ARG A 77 -2.92 -6.92 12.18
CA ARG A 77 -3.54 -7.39 10.94
C ARG A 77 -2.65 -7.17 9.72
N LEU A 78 -1.64 -6.30 9.81
CA LEU A 78 -0.62 -6.13 8.77
C LEU A 78 0.20 -7.39 8.51
N ASN A 79 0.14 -8.40 9.39
CA ASN A 79 0.69 -9.73 9.14
C ASN A 79 0.14 -10.37 7.85
N ALA A 80 -1.02 -9.93 7.34
CA ALA A 80 -1.54 -10.32 6.02
C ALA A 80 -0.52 -10.09 4.90
N TYR A 81 0.35 -9.08 5.00
CA TYR A 81 1.38 -8.79 4.00
C TYR A 81 2.56 -9.75 3.99
N ARG A 82 2.67 -10.66 4.96
CA ARG A 82 3.85 -11.53 5.12
C ARG A 82 4.14 -12.34 3.86
N GLY A 83 3.11 -12.96 3.27
CA GLY A 83 3.24 -13.74 2.04
C GLY A 83 3.73 -12.89 0.87
N TYR A 84 3.07 -11.75 0.64
CA TYR A 84 3.44 -10.82 -0.43
C TYR A 84 4.89 -10.31 -0.28
N CYS A 85 5.27 -9.87 0.91
CA CYS A 85 6.63 -9.38 1.17
C CYS A 85 7.68 -10.47 1.04
N SER A 86 7.39 -11.71 1.44
CA SER A 86 8.31 -12.83 1.25
C SER A 86 8.51 -13.21 -0.23
N ASN A 87 7.50 -13.01 -1.07
CA ASN A 87 7.54 -13.33 -2.50
C ASN A 87 8.18 -12.21 -3.37
N GLN A 88 8.36 -11.00 -2.82
CA GLN A 88 8.87 -9.84 -3.58
C GLN A 88 10.20 -10.09 -4.30
N LEU A 89 11.11 -10.87 -3.72
CA LEU A 89 12.39 -11.20 -4.35
C LEU A 89 12.19 -12.06 -5.62
N ALA A 90 11.33 -13.07 -5.53
CA ALA A 90 11.01 -13.94 -6.67
C ALA A 90 10.25 -13.17 -7.76
N ALA A 91 9.26 -12.36 -7.37
CA ALA A 91 8.53 -11.46 -8.27
C ALA A 91 9.48 -10.50 -9.01
N LYS A 92 10.47 -9.93 -8.31
CA LYS A 92 11.49 -9.06 -8.93
C LYS A 92 12.34 -9.80 -9.95
N ALA A 93 12.82 -10.99 -9.60
CA ALA A 93 13.62 -11.82 -10.51
C ALA A 93 12.85 -12.17 -11.79
N LEU A 94 11.58 -12.57 -11.66
CA LEU A 94 10.72 -12.85 -12.81
C LEU A 94 10.48 -11.58 -13.65
N LEU A 95 10.22 -10.44 -13.01
CA LEU A 95 10.06 -9.17 -13.74
C LEU A 95 11.33 -8.78 -14.51
N ASP A 96 12.51 -8.95 -13.91
CA ASP A 96 13.80 -8.66 -14.57
C ASP A 96 14.05 -9.60 -15.76
N GLN A 97 13.68 -10.89 -15.64
CA GLN A 97 13.72 -11.83 -16.76
C GLN A 97 12.76 -11.38 -17.88
N LYS A 98 11.52 -10.99 -17.54
CA LYS A 98 10.51 -10.57 -18.51
C LYS A 98 10.86 -9.26 -19.21
N LYS A 99 11.60 -8.37 -18.55
CA LYS A 99 12.14 -7.15 -19.17
C LYS A 99 13.12 -7.44 -20.31
N GLN A 100 13.55 -8.67 -20.55
CA GLN A 100 14.31 -9.03 -21.75
C GLN A 100 13.43 -9.18 -23.00
N ASP A 101 12.11 -9.38 -22.85
CA ASP A 101 11.16 -9.41 -23.96
C ASP A 101 10.84 -7.97 -24.42
N PRO A 102 11.13 -7.60 -25.68
CA PRO A 102 10.85 -6.26 -26.20
C PRO A 102 9.39 -5.84 -26.08
N ARG A 103 8.43 -6.78 -26.12
CA ARG A 103 7.00 -6.49 -25.97
C ARG A 103 6.66 -6.07 -24.55
N VAL A 104 7.32 -6.65 -23.56
CA VAL A 104 7.16 -6.28 -22.15
C VAL A 104 7.81 -4.91 -21.91
N GLN A 105 8.99 -4.65 -22.46
CA GLN A 105 9.60 -3.32 -22.37
C GLN A 105 8.74 -2.22 -22.98
N ASP A 106 8.26 -2.42 -24.21
CA ASP A 106 7.39 -1.48 -24.90
C ASP A 106 6.11 -1.19 -24.09
N PHE A 107 5.51 -2.22 -23.51
CA PHE A 107 4.36 -2.06 -22.63
C PHE A 107 4.68 -1.24 -21.38
N LEU A 108 5.76 -1.56 -20.66
CA LEU A 108 6.17 -0.82 -19.47
C LEU A 108 6.51 0.64 -19.79
N GLN A 109 7.09 0.90 -20.95
CA GLN A 109 7.38 2.25 -21.43
C GLN A 109 6.10 3.03 -21.71
N ARG A 110 5.11 2.43 -22.38
CA ARG A 110 3.78 3.04 -22.57
C ARG A 110 3.08 3.35 -21.25
N CYS A 111 3.23 2.48 -20.24
CA CYS A 111 2.73 2.77 -18.90
C CYS A 111 3.43 3.99 -18.29
N LEU A 112 4.77 4.10 -18.40
CA LEU A 112 5.55 5.23 -17.90
C LEU A 112 5.18 6.57 -18.57
N GLU A 113 4.89 6.55 -19.87
CA GLU A 113 4.49 7.74 -20.63
C GLU A 113 3.06 8.19 -20.32
N SER A 114 2.25 7.29 -19.75
CA SER A 114 0.90 7.62 -19.30
C SER A 114 0.93 8.54 -18.07
N PRO A 115 0.10 9.60 -18.02
CA PRO A 115 -0.03 10.46 -16.83
C PRO A 115 -0.38 9.69 -15.55
N PHE A 116 -1.04 8.53 -15.68
CA PHE A 116 -1.45 7.70 -14.55
C PHE A 116 -0.28 7.09 -13.78
N SER A 117 0.87 6.82 -14.43
CA SER A 117 2.03 6.25 -13.76
C SER A 117 2.76 7.24 -12.85
N ARG A 118 2.55 8.55 -13.07
CA ARG A 118 3.33 9.61 -12.43
C ARG A 118 4.85 9.41 -12.59
N LYS A 119 5.27 8.79 -13.69
CA LYS A 119 6.66 8.42 -14.01
C LYS A 119 7.28 7.40 -13.02
N LEU A 120 6.47 6.66 -12.28
CA LEU A 120 6.93 5.55 -11.45
C LEU A 120 6.96 4.27 -12.29
N ASP A 121 8.02 3.48 -12.15
CA ASP A 121 8.12 2.18 -12.81
C ASP A 121 7.26 1.13 -12.10
N LEU A 122 7.02 0.00 -12.77
CA LEU A 122 6.19 -1.08 -12.23
C LEU A 122 6.71 -1.57 -10.87
N TRP A 123 8.03 -1.67 -10.71
CA TRP A 123 8.62 -2.12 -9.44
C TRP A 123 8.28 -1.18 -8.28
N SER A 124 8.32 0.14 -8.51
CA SER A 124 7.95 1.13 -7.51
C SER A 124 6.53 0.93 -6.98
N PHE A 125 5.60 0.46 -7.82
CA PHE A 125 4.24 0.12 -7.39
C PHE A 125 4.18 -1.18 -6.59
N LEU A 126 4.88 -2.22 -7.05
CA LEU A 126 4.94 -3.50 -6.35
C LEU A 126 5.61 -3.37 -4.97
N ASP A 127 6.53 -2.42 -4.82
CA ASP A 127 7.23 -2.16 -3.56
C ASP A 127 6.42 -1.33 -2.53
N ILE A 128 5.26 -0.77 -2.93
CA ILE A 128 4.43 0.08 -2.05
C ILE A 128 4.11 -0.58 -0.71
N PRO A 129 3.62 -1.85 -0.66
CA PRO A 129 3.34 -2.50 0.62
C PRO A 129 4.53 -2.51 1.58
N ARG A 130 5.69 -2.98 1.11
CA ARG A 130 6.92 -3.04 1.92
C ARG A 130 7.35 -1.64 2.37
N SER A 131 7.37 -0.68 1.46
CA SER A 131 7.73 0.72 1.73
C SER A 131 6.74 1.39 2.71
N ARG A 132 5.47 0.99 2.71
CA ARG A 132 4.46 1.52 3.63
C ARG A 132 4.58 0.90 5.01
N LEU A 133 4.81 -0.40 5.11
CA LEU A 133 4.94 -1.11 6.38
C LEU A 133 6.02 -0.51 7.27
N VAL A 134 7.19 -0.19 6.69
CA VAL A 134 8.31 0.42 7.43
C VAL A 134 8.04 1.85 7.92
N LYS A 135 6.98 2.50 7.42
CA LYS A 135 6.61 3.86 7.83
C LYS A 135 5.73 3.91 9.07
N TYR A 136 4.97 2.85 9.39
CA TYR A 136 4.09 2.87 10.57
C TYR A 136 4.85 3.19 11.87
N PRO A 137 6.02 2.58 12.16
CA PRO A 137 6.77 2.95 13.37
C PRO A 137 7.20 4.42 13.41
N LEU A 138 7.49 5.04 12.25
CA LEU A 138 7.86 6.45 12.17
C LEU A 138 6.66 7.37 12.40
N LEU A 139 5.50 6.99 11.86
CA LEU A 139 4.25 7.74 12.03
C LEU A 139 3.78 7.67 13.49
N LEU A 140 3.82 6.49 14.12
CA LEU A 140 3.46 6.31 15.53
C LEU A 140 4.36 7.14 16.44
N LYS A 141 5.68 7.13 16.20
CA LYS A 141 6.63 7.98 16.93
C LYS A 141 6.33 9.46 16.81
N GLU A 142 5.93 9.93 15.63
CA GLU A 142 5.58 11.34 15.45
C GLU A 142 4.29 11.69 16.20
N ILE A 143 3.27 10.82 16.20
CA ILE A 143 2.05 11.04 17.00
C ILE A 143 2.41 11.07 18.49
N LEU A 144 3.16 10.08 18.97
CA LEU A 144 3.58 9.98 20.37
C LEU A 144 4.37 11.22 20.83
N LYS A 145 5.25 11.73 19.98
CA LYS A 145 6.04 12.95 20.26
C LYS A 145 5.18 14.18 20.54
N HIS A 146 3.99 14.28 19.94
CA HIS A 146 3.04 15.38 20.15
C HIS A 146 1.89 15.00 21.09
N THR A 147 1.94 13.84 21.72
CA THR A 147 0.93 13.38 22.69
C THR A 147 1.32 13.87 24.09
N PRO A 148 0.43 14.57 24.84
CA PRO A 148 0.72 14.97 26.23
C PRO A 148 1.03 13.77 27.12
N LYS A 149 1.95 13.92 28.08
CA LYS A 149 2.46 12.80 28.89
C LYS A 149 1.38 12.11 29.73
N GLU A 150 0.36 12.85 30.13
CA GLU A 150 -0.76 12.38 30.93
C GLU A 150 -1.89 11.79 30.07
N HIS A 151 -1.75 11.83 28.74
CA HIS A 151 -2.76 11.36 27.81
C HIS A 151 -2.75 9.82 27.72
N PRO A 152 -3.92 9.16 27.68
CA PRO A 152 -4.01 7.69 27.64
C PRO A 152 -3.34 7.05 26.42
N ASP A 153 -3.21 7.79 25.31
CA ASP A 153 -2.51 7.28 24.12
C ASP A 153 -1.00 7.10 24.30
N VAL A 154 -0.36 7.67 25.33
CA VAL A 154 1.09 7.49 25.52
C VAL A 154 1.45 6.01 25.62
N GLN A 155 0.82 5.29 26.57
CA GLN A 155 1.05 3.86 26.74
C GLN A 155 0.59 3.07 25.52
N LEU A 156 -0.58 3.41 24.96
CA LEU A 156 -1.15 2.68 23.82
C LEU A 156 -0.30 2.80 22.55
N LEU A 157 0.33 3.96 22.32
CA LEU A 157 1.22 4.18 21.17
C LEU A 157 2.61 3.58 21.38
N GLU A 158 3.04 3.38 22.63
CA GLU A 158 4.26 2.63 22.96
C GLU A 158 4.06 1.12 22.76
N ASP A 159 2.86 0.61 23.05
CA ASP A 159 2.50 -0.81 22.88
C ASP A 159 2.22 -1.20 21.41
N ALA A 160 1.87 -0.23 20.56
CA ALA A 160 1.46 -0.39 19.16
C ALA A 160 2.63 -0.54 18.18
#